data_AF-A0A519PC03-F1
#
_entry.id   AF-A0A519PC03-F1
#
_cell.length_a   1.000
_cell.length_b   1.000
_cell.length_c   1.000
_cell.angle_alpha   90.00
_cell.angle_beta   90.00
_cell.angle_gamma   90.00
#
_symmetry.space_group_name_H-M   'P 1'
#
loop_
_entity.id
_entity.type
_entity.pdbx_description
1 polymer ?
#
loop_
_entity_poly.entity_id
_entity_poly.type
_entity_poly.pdbx_seq_one_letter_code
_entity_poly.pdbx_strand_id
1 'polypeptide(L)'
;KGFDAERIKARIDQTLKPVAAQFQSDRLYAVGGAWRTLAQVQMALKSYPLKVVHQYQMSAEDALETARLVAQQSAAGLAKLPGVSKKRAETLPYAGLVLEGLIKHLGLKQIEMSAWGVREGLLFETLDEATRTADPLLAGCRALGGRQGVAPALPGALNGWISEIVAALPEVFGEERDAVLVGAACRLADLGARLHPDHRLELVFDQVLRAPVAGISHMERAFLASAMNARYGGAPATPQPEVIDRLLDAAAAKRARAIGLAIRLACDLSGRSPQLMANATAKVKGGDLRLTATEGYADVLLGEQTRKRAKALAEAMDLGLKI
;
A
#
# COMPACT_ATOMS: atom_id res chain seq x y z
N LYS A 1 -37.90 17.13 14.70
CA LYS A 1 -37.50 18.31 13.89
C LYS A 1 -36.69 17.81 12.70
N GLY A 2 -37.02 18.24 11.48
CA GLY A 2 -36.30 17.82 10.26
C GLY A 2 -34.86 18.33 10.21
N PHE A 3 -34.13 17.89 9.18
CA PHE A 3 -32.80 18.38 8.86
C PHE A 3 -32.87 19.87 8.49
N ASP A 4 -32.04 20.69 9.14
CA ASP A 4 -31.95 22.14 8.95
C ASP A 4 -30.46 22.50 9.00
N ALA A 5 -29.88 22.70 7.82
CA ALA A 5 -28.44 22.82 7.65
C ALA A 5 -27.88 24.05 8.39
N GLU A 6 -28.57 25.19 8.33
CA GLU A 6 -28.09 26.43 8.93
C GLU A 6 -28.10 26.36 10.46
N ARG A 7 -29.17 25.81 11.05
CA ARG A 7 -29.22 25.58 12.51
C ARG A 7 -28.14 24.61 12.98
N ILE A 8 -27.84 23.58 12.19
CA ILE A 8 -26.80 22.60 12.52
C ILE A 8 -25.41 23.24 12.41
N LYS A 9 -25.13 23.99 11.34
CA LYS A 9 -23.87 24.73 11.17
C LYS A 9 -23.63 25.69 12.32
N ALA A 10 -24.63 26.49 12.71
CA ALA A 10 -24.52 27.42 13.83
C ALA A 10 -24.14 26.69 15.14
N ARG A 11 -24.72 25.50 15.39
CA ARG A 11 -24.36 24.67 16.56
C ARG A 11 -22.94 24.13 16.46
N ILE A 12 -22.51 23.70 15.28
CA ILE A 12 -21.13 23.22 15.03
C ILE A 12 -20.14 24.36 15.28
N ASP A 13 -20.39 25.54 14.73
CA ASP A 13 -19.56 26.73 14.91
C ASP A 13 -19.45 27.13 16.38
N GLN A 14 -20.57 27.15 17.10
CA GLN A 14 -20.60 27.43 18.54
C GLN A 14 -19.78 26.40 19.35
N THR A 15 -19.76 25.15 18.91
CA THR A 15 -19.06 24.06 19.60
C THR A 15 -17.56 24.06 19.30
N LEU A 16 -17.17 24.33 18.05
CA LEU A 16 -15.78 24.25 17.61
C LEU A 16 -14.97 25.52 17.93
N LYS A 17 -15.58 26.71 17.80
CA LYS A 17 -14.88 27.99 17.99
C LYS A 17 -14.09 28.10 19.32
N PRO A 18 -14.59 27.65 20.48
CA PRO A 18 -13.86 27.75 21.75
C PRO A 18 -12.63 26.84 21.85
N VAL A 19 -12.60 25.74 21.08
CA VAL A 19 -11.55 24.71 21.17
C VAL A 19 -10.62 24.72 19.96
N ALA A 20 -10.98 25.41 18.87
CA ALA A 20 -10.23 25.39 17.61
C ALA A 20 -8.74 25.72 17.78
N ALA A 21 -8.41 26.73 18.59
CA ALA A 21 -7.03 27.15 18.85
C ALA A 21 -6.18 26.10 19.59
N GLN A 22 -6.78 25.04 20.15
CA GLN A 22 -6.08 23.95 20.83
C GLN A 22 -5.52 22.91 19.84
N PHE A 23 -5.89 22.98 18.56
CA PHE A 23 -5.47 22.04 17.52
C PHE A 23 -4.48 22.72 16.57
N GLN A 24 -3.43 21.99 16.17
CA GLN A 24 -2.32 22.53 15.34
C GLN A 24 -1.98 21.65 14.12
N SER A 25 -2.85 20.70 13.77
CA SER A 25 -2.62 19.78 12.64
C SER A 25 -3.34 20.26 11.39
N ASP A 26 -2.72 20.10 10.22
CA ASP A 26 -3.36 20.29 8.92
C ASP A 26 -4.03 19.00 8.39
N ARG A 27 -3.84 17.87 9.07
CA ARG A 27 -4.40 16.56 8.72
C ARG A 27 -5.41 16.09 9.75
N LEU A 28 -6.55 15.58 9.26
CA LEU A 28 -7.56 14.87 10.04
C LEU A 28 -7.56 13.38 9.71
N TYR A 29 -7.32 12.56 10.71
CA TYR A 29 -7.54 11.11 10.63
C TYR A 29 -9.00 10.79 10.92
N ALA A 30 -9.74 10.54 9.85
CA ALA A 30 -11.17 10.40 9.82
C ALA A 30 -11.63 8.99 10.22
N VAL A 31 -12.13 8.84 11.45
CA VAL A 31 -12.62 7.56 12.01
C VAL A 31 -14.15 7.54 12.05
N GLY A 32 -14.74 6.40 11.69
CA GLY A 32 -16.16 6.11 11.96
C GLY A 32 -17.01 5.82 10.72
N GLY A 33 -18.18 5.21 10.97
CA GLY A 33 -19.02 4.67 9.90
C GLY A 33 -19.63 5.73 8.97
N ALA A 34 -19.93 6.92 9.47
CA ALA A 34 -20.49 7.99 8.64
C ALA A 34 -19.44 8.56 7.67
N TRP A 35 -18.22 8.77 8.15
CA TRP A 35 -17.13 9.29 7.34
C TRP A 35 -16.62 8.25 6.34
N ARG A 36 -16.64 6.97 6.70
CA ARG A 36 -16.43 5.85 5.75
C ARG A 36 -17.41 5.92 4.57
N THR A 37 -18.69 6.20 4.83
CA THR A 37 -19.67 6.36 3.75
C THR A 37 -19.41 7.61 2.92
N LEU A 38 -19.00 8.74 3.51
CA LEU A 38 -18.59 9.93 2.74
C LEU A 38 -17.44 9.61 1.77
N ALA A 39 -16.42 8.90 2.25
CA ALA A 39 -15.30 8.46 1.42
C ALA A 39 -15.76 7.54 0.28
N GLN A 40 -16.66 6.59 0.54
CA GLN A 40 -17.22 5.72 -0.49
C GLN A 40 -17.99 6.49 -1.56
N VAL A 41 -18.78 7.49 -1.15
CA VAL A 41 -19.49 8.38 -2.08
C VAL A 41 -18.47 9.14 -2.94
N GLN A 42 -17.46 9.75 -2.34
CA GLN A 42 -16.45 10.49 -3.09
C GLN A 42 -15.67 9.58 -4.04
N MET A 43 -15.25 8.39 -3.60
CA MET A 43 -14.60 7.40 -4.46
C MET A 43 -15.48 7.08 -5.67
N ALA A 44 -16.78 6.91 -5.48
CA ALA A 44 -17.70 6.66 -6.60
C ALA A 44 -17.78 7.86 -7.56
N LEU A 45 -17.91 9.09 -7.02
CA LEU A 45 -17.98 10.32 -7.82
C LEU A 45 -16.70 10.54 -8.64
N LYS A 46 -15.54 10.31 -8.04
CA LYS A 46 -14.22 10.45 -8.71
C LYS A 46 -13.80 9.22 -9.50
N SER A 47 -14.67 8.21 -9.58
CA SER A 47 -14.37 6.90 -10.15
C SER A 47 -13.03 6.35 -9.64
N TYR A 48 -12.74 6.53 -8.36
CA TYR A 48 -11.43 6.22 -7.76
C TYR A 48 -11.10 4.73 -7.95
N PRO A 49 -9.88 4.39 -8.41
CA PRO A 49 -9.59 3.06 -8.94
C PRO A 49 -9.56 1.97 -7.87
N LEU A 50 -9.17 2.31 -6.63
CA LEU A 50 -9.01 1.33 -5.55
C LEU A 50 -10.08 1.51 -4.47
N LYS A 51 -11.02 0.56 -4.40
CA LYS A 51 -12.15 0.57 -3.44
C LYS A 51 -11.75 0.10 -2.04
N VAL A 52 -10.71 0.70 -1.46
CA VAL A 52 -10.25 0.46 -0.08
C VAL A 52 -10.38 1.75 0.70
N VAL A 53 -11.19 1.78 1.77
CA VAL A 53 -11.39 3.04 2.52
C VAL A 53 -10.22 3.38 3.43
N HIS A 54 -9.53 2.38 3.99
CA HIS A 54 -8.42 2.66 4.88
C HIS A 54 -7.28 3.35 4.13
N GLN A 55 -6.84 4.49 4.63
CA GLN A 55 -5.78 5.36 4.08
C GLN A 55 -6.14 6.00 2.74
N TYR A 56 -7.42 6.04 2.40
CA TYR A 56 -7.91 6.93 1.38
C TYR A 56 -7.72 8.38 1.83
N GLN A 57 -7.08 9.18 0.99
CA GLN A 57 -6.79 10.58 1.27
C GLN A 57 -7.61 11.48 0.35
N MET A 58 -8.10 12.58 0.91
CA MET A 58 -8.87 13.61 0.24
C MET A 58 -8.23 14.96 0.56
N SER A 59 -8.17 15.87 -0.41
CA SER A 59 -7.92 17.27 -0.10
C SER A 59 -9.10 17.84 0.70
N ALA A 60 -8.86 18.91 1.46
CA ALA A 60 -9.93 19.63 2.13
C ALA A 60 -10.99 20.13 1.14
N GLU A 61 -10.58 20.56 -0.06
CA GLU A 61 -11.48 20.97 -1.14
C GLU A 61 -12.41 19.84 -1.58
N ASP A 62 -11.84 18.67 -1.88
CA ASP A 62 -12.59 17.49 -2.31
C ASP A 62 -13.57 17.02 -1.23
N ALA A 63 -13.12 17.04 0.02
CA ALA A 63 -13.93 16.70 1.17
C ALA A 63 -15.09 17.69 1.36
N LEU A 64 -14.85 18.98 1.17
CA LEU A 64 -15.88 20.03 1.24
C LEU A 64 -16.89 19.91 0.11
N GLU A 65 -16.44 19.63 -1.11
CA GLU A 65 -17.33 19.38 -2.26
C GLU A 65 -18.29 18.21 -1.95
N THR A 66 -17.73 17.11 -1.46
CA THR A 66 -18.51 15.92 -1.09
C THR A 66 -19.48 16.22 0.06
N ALA A 67 -19.02 16.94 1.09
CA ALA A 67 -19.83 17.34 2.24
C ALA A 67 -21.03 18.22 1.82
N ARG A 68 -20.81 19.20 0.95
CA ARG A 68 -21.87 20.07 0.41
C ARG A 68 -22.87 19.28 -0.44
N LEU A 69 -22.36 18.40 -1.31
CA LEU A 69 -23.21 17.54 -2.13
C LEU A 69 -24.13 16.69 -1.26
N VAL A 70 -23.61 16.02 -0.23
CA VAL A 70 -24.47 15.18 0.61
C VAL A 70 -25.44 15.99 1.47
N ALA A 71 -25.09 17.22 1.85
CA ALA A 71 -25.95 18.08 2.66
C ALA A 71 -27.14 18.64 1.87
N GLN A 72 -27.04 18.73 0.54
CA GLN A 72 -28.10 19.26 -0.34
C GLN A 72 -29.01 18.16 -0.89
N GLN A 73 -28.62 16.89 -0.80
CA GLN A 73 -29.39 15.78 -1.35
C GLN A 73 -30.48 15.28 -0.39
N SER A 74 -31.62 14.86 -0.94
CA SER A 74 -32.65 14.18 -0.16
C SER A 74 -32.19 12.81 0.31
N ALA A 75 -32.75 12.30 1.41
CA ALA A 75 -32.44 10.94 1.88
C ALA A 75 -32.71 9.87 0.80
N ALA A 76 -33.75 10.06 -0.01
CA ALA A 76 -34.05 9.18 -1.14
C ALA A 76 -32.99 9.25 -2.25
N GLY A 77 -32.44 10.44 -2.53
CA GLY A 77 -31.33 10.62 -3.47
C GLY A 77 -30.04 9.99 -2.96
N LEU A 78 -29.69 10.23 -1.70
CA LEU A 78 -28.50 9.67 -1.06
C LEU A 78 -28.53 8.14 -1.01
N ALA A 79 -29.70 7.53 -0.74
CA ALA A 79 -29.84 6.08 -0.69
C ALA A 79 -29.61 5.38 -2.05
N LYS A 80 -29.56 6.13 -3.16
CA LYS A 80 -29.20 5.60 -4.48
C LYS A 80 -27.68 5.57 -4.71
N LEU A 81 -26.90 6.26 -3.88
CA LEU A 81 -25.45 6.30 -4.02
C LEU A 81 -24.81 4.98 -3.55
N PRO A 82 -23.74 4.51 -4.21
CA PRO A 82 -23.05 3.29 -3.81
C PRO A 82 -22.59 3.32 -2.35
N GLY A 83 -22.90 2.27 -1.59
CA GLY A 83 -22.50 2.14 -0.20
C GLY A 83 -23.34 2.92 0.83
N VAL A 84 -24.36 3.66 0.40
CA VAL A 84 -25.24 4.43 1.30
C VAL A 84 -26.50 3.63 1.63
N SER A 85 -26.62 3.13 2.86
CA SER A 85 -27.87 2.51 3.33
C SER A 85 -28.95 3.55 3.62
N LYS A 86 -30.23 3.15 3.64
CA LYS A 86 -31.36 4.06 4.00
C LYS A 86 -31.13 4.78 5.34
N LYS A 87 -30.72 4.03 6.37
CA LYS A 87 -30.37 4.57 7.70
C LYS A 87 -29.20 5.56 7.63
N ARG A 88 -28.23 5.31 6.74
CA ARG A 88 -27.10 6.22 6.56
C ARG A 88 -27.50 7.48 5.81
N ALA A 89 -28.39 7.39 4.82
CA ALA A 89 -28.88 8.53 4.06
C ALA A 89 -29.53 9.60 4.95
N GLU A 90 -30.18 9.21 6.05
CA GLU A 90 -30.75 10.14 7.03
C GLU A 90 -29.68 10.87 7.87
N THR A 91 -28.52 10.25 8.09
CA THR A 91 -27.48 10.74 9.01
C THR A 91 -26.25 11.33 8.30
N LEU A 92 -26.06 11.00 7.02
CA LEU A 92 -24.91 11.43 6.21
C LEU A 92 -24.82 12.96 6.04
N PRO A 93 -25.93 13.71 5.82
CA PRO A 93 -25.88 15.17 5.75
C PRO A 93 -25.27 15.82 7.00
N TYR A 94 -25.59 15.30 8.18
CA TYR A 94 -25.05 15.80 9.45
C TYR A 94 -23.54 15.57 9.54
N ALA A 95 -23.07 14.39 9.11
CA ALA A 95 -21.64 14.08 9.09
C ALA A 95 -20.88 14.98 8.10
N GLY A 96 -21.48 15.30 6.95
CA GLY A 96 -20.93 16.26 6.00
C GLY A 96 -20.77 17.65 6.62
N LEU A 97 -21.81 18.17 7.29
CA LEU A 97 -21.73 19.47 7.96
C LEU A 97 -20.69 19.51 9.08
N VAL A 98 -20.53 18.42 9.84
CA VAL A 98 -19.48 18.32 10.87
C VAL A 98 -18.09 18.35 10.22
N LEU A 99 -17.88 17.61 9.13
CA LEU A 99 -16.61 17.62 8.40
C LEU A 99 -16.30 19.02 7.83
N GLU A 100 -17.30 19.70 7.27
CA GLU A 100 -17.17 21.08 6.80
C GLU A 100 -16.76 22.03 7.92
N GLY A 101 -17.39 21.93 9.10
CA GLY A 101 -17.04 22.75 10.26
C GLY A 101 -15.61 22.46 10.75
N LEU A 102 -15.22 21.19 10.84
CA LEU A 102 -13.86 20.80 11.24
C LEU A 102 -12.81 21.37 10.28
N ILE A 103 -13.04 21.27 8.97
CA ILE A 103 -12.12 21.81 7.97
C ILE A 103 -11.94 23.31 8.14
N LYS A 104 -13.03 24.06 8.30
CA LYS A 104 -13.00 25.52 8.41
C LYS A 104 -12.38 26.01 9.72
N HIS A 105 -12.79 25.45 10.85
CA HIS A 105 -12.35 25.94 12.17
C HIS A 105 -10.95 25.47 12.53
N LEU A 106 -10.54 24.27 12.09
CA LEU A 106 -9.23 23.72 12.43
C LEU A 106 -8.18 23.94 11.33
N GLY A 107 -8.55 24.58 10.20
CA GLY A 107 -7.62 24.86 9.11
C GLY A 107 -7.07 23.61 8.41
N LEU A 108 -7.86 22.53 8.37
CA LEU A 108 -7.43 21.25 7.80
C LEU A 108 -7.23 21.37 6.29
N LYS A 109 -6.18 20.73 5.79
CA LYS A 109 -5.82 20.64 4.37
C LYS A 109 -6.00 19.24 3.81
N GLN A 110 -5.88 18.21 4.65
CA GLN A 110 -5.94 16.81 4.23
C GLN A 110 -6.83 15.98 5.17
N ILE A 111 -7.66 15.13 4.58
CA ILE A 111 -8.52 14.20 5.31
C ILE A 111 -8.10 12.78 4.93
N GLU A 112 -7.65 12.00 5.92
CA GLU A 112 -7.21 10.63 5.72
C GLU A 112 -8.14 9.67 6.45
N MET A 113 -8.71 8.72 5.71
CA MET A 113 -9.70 7.80 6.26
C MET A 113 -9.05 6.68 7.06
N SER A 114 -9.44 6.52 8.32
CA SER A 114 -9.05 5.35 9.12
C SER A 114 -10.21 4.36 9.21
N ALA A 115 -9.96 3.13 8.74
CA ALA A 115 -10.90 2.03 8.97
C ALA A 115 -10.85 1.53 10.41
N TRP A 116 -9.78 1.86 11.14
CA TRP A 116 -9.52 1.47 12.52
C TRP A 116 -9.91 2.59 13.47
N GLY A 117 -10.46 2.21 14.62
CA GLY A 117 -10.93 3.17 15.61
C GLY A 117 -10.71 2.65 17.03
N VAL A 118 -11.67 2.95 17.90
CA VAL A 118 -11.55 2.71 19.34
C VAL A 118 -11.23 1.24 19.66
N ARG A 119 -11.86 0.29 18.96
CA ARG A 119 -11.61 -1.14 19.20
C ARG A 119 -10.15 -1.51 18.92
N GLU A 120 -9.60 -1.07 17.81
CA GLU A 120 -8.19 -1.32 17.46
C GLU A 120 -7.24 -0.57 18.41
N GLY A 121 -7.62 0.64 18.87
CA GLY A 121 -6.89 1.37 19.90
C GLY A 121 -6.79 0.62 21.23
N LEU A 122 -7.90 0.06 21.72
CA LEU A 122 -7.90 -0.77 22.94
C LEU A 122 -7.02 -2.01 22.79
N LEU A 123 -7.02 -2.65 21.62
CA LEU A 123 -6.10 -3.77 21.35
C LEU A 123 -4.63 -3.29 21.33
N PHE A 124 -4.36 -2.14 20.73
CA PHE A 124 -3.02 -1.56 20.65
C PHE A 124 -2.43 -1.22 22.03
N GLU A 125 -3.26 -0.77 22.97
CA GLU A 125 -2.88 -0.54 24.37
C GLU A 125 -2.43 -1.83 25.09
N THR A 126 -2.94 -3.00 24.68
CA THR A 126 -2.55 -4.29 25.26
C THR A 126 -1.25 -4.87 24.70
N LEU A 127 -0.71 -4.29 23.63
CA LEU A 127 0.54 -4.76 23.02
C LEU A 127 1.74 -4.47 23.94
N ASP A 128 2.71 -5.38 23.95
CA ASP A 128 4.02 -5.12 24.52
C ASP A 128 4.75 -4.02 23.73
N GLU A 129 5.73 -3.38 24.38
CA GLU A 129 6.44 -2.23 23.82
C GLU A 129 7.19 -2.56 22.52
N ALA A 130 7.78 -3.77 22.41
CA ALA A 130 8.50 -4.17 21.21
C ALA A 130 7.54 -4.31 20.01
N THR A 131 6.35 -4.88 20.23
CA THR A 131 5.32 -4.99 19.20
C THR A 131 4.74 -3.62 18.84
N ARG A 132 4.54 -2.74 19.84
CA ARG A 132 3.96 -1.40 19.66
C ARG A 132 4.85 -0.46 18.83
N THR A 133 6.16 -0.55 19.03
CA THR A 133 7.17 0.28 18.34
C THR A 133 7.58 -0.27 16.97
N ALA A 134 7.19 -1.51 16.64
CA ALA A 134 7.51 -2.10 15.34
C ALA A 134 6.77 -1.38 14.20
N ASP A 135 7.43 -1.26 13.04
CA ASP A 135 6.77 -0.75 11.84
C ASP A 135 5.57 -1.66 11.48
N PRO A 136 4.35 -1.11 11.41
CA PRO A 136 3.16 -1.93 11.33
C PRO A 136 2.93 -2.53 9.93
N LEU A 137 3.53 -1.95 8.88
CA LEU A 137 3.53 -2.55 7.55
C LEU A 137 4.46 -3.77 7.53
N LEU A 138 5.68 -3.66 8.09
CA LEU A 138 6.58 -4.81 8.19
C LEU A 138 6.00 -5.92 9.06
N ALA A 139 5.35 -5.59 10.17
CA ALA A 139 4.65 -6.55 11.02
C ALA A 139 3.49 -7.23 10.28
N GLY A 140 2.64 -6.44 9.60
CA GLY A 140 1.52 -6.95 8.81
C GLY A 140 1.96 -7.85 7.66
N CYS A 141 2.97 -7.45 6.89
CA CYS A 141 3.53 -8.26 5.81
C CYS A 141 4.23 -9.53 6.31
N ARG A 142 4.86 -9.49 7.50
CA ARG A 142 5.39 -10.70 8.15
C ARG A 142 4.26 -11.67 8.51
N ALA A 143 3.16 -11.18 9.08
CA ALA A 143 2.01 -12.01 9.42
C ALA A 143 1.32 -12.58 8.16
N LEU A 144 1.19 -11.77 7.11
CA LEU A 144 0.55 -12.15 5.85
C LEU A 144 1.39 -13.15 5.03
N GLY A 145 2.70 -12.90 4.93
CA GLY A 145 3.64 -13.75 4.21
C GLY A 145 4.12 -14.96 5.02
N GLY A 146 4.03 -14.91 6.35
CA GLY A 146 4.45 -15.97 7.25
C GLY A 146 3.60 -17.22 7.12
N ARG A 147 4.23 -18.36 6.83
CA ARG A 147 3.56 -19.67 6.71
C ARG A 147 4.50 -20.80 7.13
N GLN A 148 3.92 -21.91 7.59
CA GLN A 148 4.69 -23.15 7.84
C GLN A 148 5.40 -23.62 6.56
N GLY A 149 6.68 -23.97 6.69
CA GLY A 149 7.52 -24.44 5.58
C GLY A 149 8.28 -23.34 4.83
N VAL A 150 8.08 -22.06 5.16
CA VAL A 150 8.93 -20.96 4.66
C VAL A 150 10.05 -20.72 5.68
N ALA A 151 11.30 -20.61 5.20
CA ALA A 151 12.43 -20.32 6.07
C ALA A 151 12.27 -18.95 6.74
N PRO A 152 12.24 -18.84 8.09
CA PRO A 152 12.04 -17.56 8.77
C PRO A 152 13.09 -16.49 8.43
N ALA A 153 14.30 -16.92 8.05
CA ALA A 153 15.40 -16.05 7.66
C ALA A 153 15.33 -15.54 6.21
N LEU A 154 14.45 -16.11 5.36
CA LEU A 154 14.37 -15.77 3.94
C LEU A 154 14.13 -14.26 3.68
N PRO A 155 13.18 -13.57 4.35
CA PRO A 155 12.97 -12.15 4.10
C PRO A 155 14.21 -11.29 4.40
N GLY A 156 14.97 -11.63 5.44
CA GLY A 156 16.21 -10.93 5.79
C GLY A 156 17.31 -11.19 4.77
N ALA A 157 17.48 -12.46 4.36
CA ALA A 157 18.44 -12.84 3.33
C ALA A 157 18.15 -12.17 1.99
N LEU A 158 16.88 -12.13 1.57
CA LEU A 158 16.44 -11.43 0.36
C LEU A 158 16.78 -9.94 0.43
N ASN A 159 16.43 -9.28 1.55
CA ASN A 159 16.65 -7.85 1.72
C ASN A 159 18.15 -7.50 1.62
N GLY A 160 19.01 -8.29 2.26
CA GLY A 160 20.46 -8.12 2.14
C GLY A 160 20.96 -8.38 0.72
N TRP A 161 20.50 -9.44 0.07
CA TRP A 161 20.96 -9.84 -1.26
C TRP A 161 20.59 -8.83 -2.36
N ILE A 162 19.40 -8.21 -2.29
CA ILE A 162 18.95 -7.22 -3.29
C ILE A 162 19.42 -5.79 -2.99
N SER A 163 20.09 -5.53 -1.87
CA SER A 163 20.41 -4.17 -1.40
C SER A 163 21.15 -3.32 -2.43
N GLU A 164 22.19 -3.84 -3.07
CA GLU A 164 22.96 -3.16 -4.13
C GLU A 164 22.12 -2.87 -5.40
N ILE A 165 21.17 -3.76 -5.72
CA ILE A 165 20.22 -3.54 -6.82
C ILE A 165 19.27 -2.39 -6.49
N VAL A 166 18.74 -2.37 -5.26
CA VAL A 166 17.82 -1.35 -4.78
C VAL A 166 18.51 0.02 -4.69
N ALA A 167 19.75 0.06 -4.22
CA ALA A 167 20.56 1.28 -4.13
C ALA A 167 20.86 1.91 -5.50
N ALA A 168 20.90 1.10 -6.57
CA ALA A 168 21.10 1.58 -7.94
C ALA A 168 19.82 2.12 -8.61
N LEU A 169 18.65 1.94 -7.98
CA LEU A 169 17.37 2.42 -8.49
C LEU A 169 17.02 3.78 -7.85
N PRO A 170 16.48 4.76 -8.61
CA PRO A 170 16.00 6.01 -8.04
C PRO A 170 14.95 5.80 -6.95
N GLU A 171 14.98 6.60 -5.90
CA GLU A 171 13.98 6.60 -4.83
C GLU A 171 12.62 7.09 -5.33
N VAL A 172 11.54 6.59 -4.70
CA VAL A 172 10.15 6.97 -5.06
C VAL A 172 9.41 7.60 -3.88
N PHE A 173 9.53 7.02 -2.68
CA PHE A 173 8.86 7.50 -1.47
C PHE A 173 9.83 8.10 -0.44
N GLY A 174 11.10 8.27 -0.84
CA GLY A 174 12.23 8.64 0.02
C GLY A 174 12.91 7.43 0.65
N GLU A 175 14.22 7.56 0.92
CA GLU A 175 15.12 6.50 1.40
C GLU A 175 14.51 5.60 2.50
N GLU A 176 14.08 6.20 3.62
CA GLU A 176 13.55 5.46 4.77
C GLU A 176 12.28 4.67 4.41
N ARG A 177 11.37 5.28 3.65
CA ARG A 177 10.10 4.65 3.32
C ARG A 177 10.26 3.57 2.26
N ASP A 178 11.13 3.80 1.28
CA ASP A 178 11.51 2.80 0.29
C ASP A 178 12.15 1.58 0.95
N ALA A 179 13.01 1.76 1.96
CA ALA A 179 13.59 0.66 2.72
C ALA A 179 12.50 -0.19 3.42
N VAL A 180 11.47 0.44 3.99
CA VAL A 180 10.32 -0.26 4.56
C VAL A 180 9.55 -1.04 3.48
N LEU A 181 9.30 -0.45 2.32
CA LEU A 181 8.57 -1.13 1.23
C LEU A 181 9.35 -2.31 0.66
N VAL A 182 10.67 -2.20 0.51
CA VAL A 182 11.54 -3.31 0.11
C VAL A 182 11.51 -4.42 1.15
N GLY A 183 11.60 -4.06 2.44
CA GLY A 183 11.46 -5.01 3.55
C GLY A 183 10.09 -5.70 3.57
N ALA A 184 9.01 -4.99 3.23
CA ALA A 184 7.66 -5.54 3.09
C ALA A 184 7.57 -6.50 1.90
N ALA A 185 8.09 -6.12 0.73
CA ALA A 185 8.13 -6.97 -0.47
C ALA A 185 8.89 -8.28 -0.21
N CYS A 186 10.03 -8.23 0.48
CA CYS A 186 10.79 -9.43 0.86
C CYS A 186 10.01 -10.36 1.81
N ARG A 187 9.21 -9.80 2.72
CA ARG A 187 8.33 -10.59 3.61
C ARG A 187 7.16 -11.24 2.87
N LEU A 188 6.69 -10.61 1.80
CA LEU A 188 5.63 -11.12 0.94
C LEU A 188 6.11 -12.09 -0.14
N ALA A 189 7.43 -12.28 -0.29
CA ALA A 189 8.02 -13.05 -1.38
C ALA A 189 7.38 -14.44 -1.55
N ASP A 190 7.03 -15.13 -0.46
CA ASP A 190 6.47 -16.49 -0.53
C ASP A 190 4.95 -16.58 -0.33
N LEU A 191 4.24 -15.45 -0.44
CA LEU A 191 2.78 -15.38 -0.20
C LEU A 191 1.97 -16.40 -1.02
N GLY A 192 2.36 -16.63 -2.27
CA GLY A 192 1.72 -17.53 -3.22
C GLY A 192 2.25 -18.96 -3.26
N ALA A 193 3.09 -19.38 -2.30
CA ALA A 193 3.77 -20.69 -2.37
C ALA A 193 2.84 -21.92 -2.39
N ARG A 194 1.60 -21.81 -1.88
CA ARG A 194 0.60 -22.90 -1.86
C ARG A 194 -0.55 -22.69 -2.86
N LEU A 195 -0.47 -21.65 -3.68
CA LEU A 195 -1.48 -21.37 -4.68
C LEU A 195 -1.18 -22.16 -5.95
N HIS A 196 -2.22 -22.50 -6.71
CA HIS A 196 -2.06 -23.18 -7.99
C HIS A 196 -1.17 -22.34 -8.94
N PRO A 197 -0.15 -22.91 -9.59
CA PRO A 197 0.79 -22.16 -10.43
C PRO A 197 0.15 -21.27 -11.49
N ASP A 198 -0.96 -21.71 -12.06
CA ASP A 198 -1.67 -21.00 -13.14
C ASP A 198 -2.46 -19.77 -12.64
N HIS A 199 -2.80 -19.72 -11.35
CA HIS A 199 -3.61 -18.64 -10.76
C HIS A 199 -2.84 -17.79 -9.74
N ARG A 200 -1.69 -18.30 -9.24
CA ARG A 200 -0.97 -17.67 -8.12
C ARG A 200 -0.60 -16.22 -8.36
N LEU A 201 -0.33 -15.83 -9.60
CA LEU A 201 0.07 -14.46 -9.93
C LEU A 201 -1.07 -13.48 -9.66
N GLU A 202 -2.25 -13.74 -10.24
CA GLU A 202 -3.44 -12.89 -10.07
C GLU A 202 -3.88 -12.87 -8.61
N LEU A 203 -3.92 -14.04 -7.98
CA LEU A 203 -4.31 -14.17 -6.58
C LEU A 203 -3.35 -13.44 -5.63
N VAL A 204 -2.04 -13.51 -5.84
CA VAL A 204 -1.06 -12.77 -5.03
C VAL A 204 -1.19 -11.27 -5.27
N PHE A 205 -1.29 -10.84 -6.52
CA PHE A 205 -1.46 -9.43 -6.87
C PHE A 205 -2.68 -8.85 -6.14
N ASP A 206 -3.83 -9.53 -6.23
CA ASP A 206 -5.06 -9.09 -5.58
C ASP A 206 -5.00 -9.11 -4.05
N GLN A 207 -4.39 -10.15 -3.47
CA GLN A 207 -4.19 -10.24 -2.02
C GLN A 207 -3.34 -9.08 -1.50
N VAL A 208 -2.28 -8.69 -2.21
CA VAL A 208 -1.37 -7.61 -1.78
C VAL A 208 -2.03 -6.24 -1.97
N LEU A 209 -2.66 -6.01 -3.14
CA LEU A 209 -3.34 -4.75 -3.43
C LEU A 209 -4.42 -4.42 -2.39
N ARG A 210 -5.11 -5.46 -1.89
CA ARG A 210 -6.22 -5.35 -0.93
C ARG A 210 -5.85 -5.82 0.48
N ALA A 211 -4.56 -5.97 0.79
CA ALA A 211 -4.10 -6.51 2.06
C ALA A 211 -4.62 -5.69 3.25
N PRO A 212 -5.18 -6.31 4.29
CA PRO A 212 -5.67 -5.61 5.48
C PRO A 212 -4.53 -5.27 6.46
N VAL A 213 -3.42 -4.71 5.95
CA VAL A 213 -2.26 -4.30 6.74
C VAL A 213 -2.28 -2.79 7.02
N ALA A 214 -1.70 -2.40 8.16
CA ALA A 214 -1.56 -1.00 8.55
C ALA A 214 -0.48 -0.27 7.74
N GLY A 215 -0.47 1.05 7.92
CA GLY A 215 0.65 1.90 7.54
C GLY A 215 1.04 1.71 6.09
N ILE A 216 0.05 1.60 5.18
CA ILE A 216 0.30 1.46 3.74
C ILE A 216 -0.70 2.29 2.93
N SER A 217 -0.16 3.31 2.26
CA SER A 217 -0.95 4.18 1.40
C SER A 217 -1.47 3.42 0.17
N HIS A 218 -2.41 4.00 -0.55
CA HIS A 218 -2.90 3.39 -1.79
C HIS A 218 -1.81 3.27 -2.88
N MET A 219 -0.92 4.25 -2.97
CA MET A 219 0.22 4.20 -3.89
C MET A 219 1.16 3.05 -3.49
N GLU A 220 1.45 2.90 -2.20
CA GLU A 220 2.32 1.83 -1.70
C GLU A 220 1.70 0.44 -1.88
N ARG A 221 0.36 0.31 -1.76
CA ARG A 221 -0.37 -0.92 -2.11
C ARG A 221 -0.16 -1.30 -3.56
N ALA A 222 -0.32 -0.34 -4.47
CA ALA A 222 -0.09 -0.54 -5.90
C ALA A 222 1.37 -0.92 -6.18
N PHE A 223 2.33 -0.28 -5.47
CA PHE A 223 3.75 -0.56 -5.57
C PHE A 223 4.08 -2.00 -5.15
N LEU A 224 3.66 -2.43 -3.97
CA LEU A 224 3.90 -3.79 -3.49
C LEU A 224 3.18 -4.84 -4.35
N ALA A 225 1.96 -4.55 -4.81
CA ALA A 225 1.23 -5.45 -5.71
C ALA A 225 1.98 -5.62 -7.04
N SER A 226 2.51 -4.54 -7.61
CA SER A 226 3.31 -4.54 -8.85
C SER A 226 4.63 -5.31 -8.67
N ALA A 227 5.30 -5.14 -7.54
CA ALA A 227 6.49 -5.91 -7.18
C ALA A 227 6.17 -7.41 -7.07
N MET A 228 5.06 -7.76 -6.42
CA MET A 228 4.67 -9.16 -6.29
C MET A 228 4.19 -9.78 -7.61
N ASN A 229 3.53 -9.01 -8.48
CA ASN A 229 3.23 -9.43 -9.85
C ASN A 229 4.51 -9.82 -10.61
N ALA A 230 5.53 -8.95 -10.60
CA ALA A 230 6.81 -9.24 -11.24
C ALA A 230 7.54 -10.43 -10.60
N ARG A 231 7.50 -10.54 -9.26
CA ARG A 231 8.03 -11.70 -8.53
C ARG A 231 7.42 -13.01 -9.03
N TYR A 232 6.10 -13.08 -9.17
CA TYR A 232 5.40 -14.27 -9.65
C TYR A 232 5.39 -14.44 -11.18
N GLY A 233 5.93 -13.48 -11.93
CA GLY A 233 6.32 -13.64 -13.34
C GLY A 233 5.42 -12.88 -14.30
N GLY A 234 4.68 -11.91 -13.79
CA GLY A 234 3.80 -11.08 -14.58
C GLY A 234 4.53 -10.13 -15.51
N ALA A 235 3.84 -9.81 -16.59
CA ALA A 235 4.19 -8.76 -17.52
C ALA A 235 4.16 -7.38 -16.80
N PRO A 236 4.75 -6.33 -17.41
CA PRO A 236 4.61 -4.96 -16.90
C PRO A 236 3.14 -4.53 -16.79
N ALA A 237 2.31 -4.93 -17.77
CA ALA A 237 0.86 -4.83 -17.66
C ALA A 237 0.39 -5.79 -16.55
N THR A 238 0.06 -5.22 -15.40
CA THR A 238 -0.44 -5.97 -14.24
C THR A 238 -1.87 -6.46 -14.47
N PRO A 239 -2.44 -7.33 -13.61
CA PRO A 239 -3.83 -7.78 -13.75
C PRO A 239 -4.89 -6.66 -13.66
N GLN A 240 -4.56 -5.51 -13.06
CA GLN A 240 -5.45 -4.34 -12.97
C GLN A 240 -4.67 -3.08 -13.41
N PRO A 241 -4.32 -2.95 -14.70
CA PRO A 241 -3.45 -1.88 -15.18
C PRO A 241 -4.05 -0.50 -14.93
N GLU A 242 -5.37 -0.33 -15.07
CA GLU A 242 -6.07 0.93 -14.82
C GLU A 242 -5.96 1.42 -13.37
N VAL A 243 -5.79 0.49 -12.42
CA VAL A 243 -5.58 0.84 -11.01
C VAL A 243 -4.15 1.31 -10.79
N ILE A 244 -3.18 0.59 -11.37
CA ILE A 244 -1.76 0.90 -11.23
C ILE A 244 -1.43 2.22 -11.91
N ASP A 245 -1.87 2.44 -13.15
CA ASP A 245 -1.58 3.64 -13.94
C ASP A 245 -2.14 4.93 -13.29
N ARG A 246 -3.19 4.81 -12.48
CA ARG A 246 -3.77 5.94 -11.74
C ARG A 246 -3.13 6.19 -10.38
N LEU A 247 -2.38 5.24 -9.84
CA LEU A 247 -1.78 5.33 -8.50
C LEU A 247 -0.26 5.45 -8.53
N LEU A 248 0.39 4.96 -9.57
CA LEU A 248 1.85 5.00 -9.73
C LEU A 248 2.21 5.74 -11.01
N ASP A 249 3.26 6.57 -10.92
CA ASP A 249 3.94 7.05 -12.11
C ASP A 249 4.87 5.97 -12.69
N ALA A 250 5.48 6.28 -13.84
CA ALA A 250 6.36 5.35 -14.54
C ALA A 250 7.62 4.99 -13.72
N ALA A 251 8.14 5.92 -12.91
CA ALA A 251 9.33 5.67 -12.10
C ALA A 251 9.01 4.69 -10.96
N ALA A 252 7.89 4.89 -10.27
CA ALA A 252 7.37 4.02 -9.22
C ALA A 252 7.05 2.62 -9.75
N ALA A 253 6.38 2.52 -10.91
CA ALA A 253 6.05 1.25 -11.54
C ALA A 253 7.32 0.48 -11.97
N LYS A 254 8.31 1.18 -12.55
CA LYS A 254 9.60 0.59 -12.95
C LYS A 254 10.38 0.09 -11.73
N ARG A 255 10.48 0.89 -10.67
CA ARG A 255 11.15 0.50 -9.42
C ARG A 255 10.50 -0.72 -8.79
N ALA A 256 9.16 -0.72 -8.65
CA ALA A 256 8.41 -1.86 -8.13
C ALA A 256 8.70 -3.14 -8.93
N ARG A 257 8.66 -3.04 -10.26
CA ARG A 257 8.94 -4.17 -11.16
C ARG A 257 10.37 -4.70 -10.97
N ALA A 258 11.37 -3.81 -10.93
CA ALA A 258 12.76 -4.21 -10.74
C ALA A 258 12.97 -4.93 -9.39
N ILE A 259 12.40 -4.42 -8.30
CA ILE A 259 12.42 -5.10 -6.98
C ILE A 259 11.78 -6.49 -7.07
N GLY A 260 10.61 -6.61 -7.69
CA GLY A 260 9.95 -7.90 -7.88
C GLY A 260 10.79 -8.91 -8.66
N LEU A 261 11.44 -8.47 -9.74
CA LEU A 261 12.33 -9.30 -10.56
C LEU A 261 13.62 -9.67 -9.80
N ALA A 262 14.15 -8.79 -8.97
CA ALA A 262 15.30 -9.06 -8.11
C ALA A 262 14.97 -10.14 -7.06
N ILE A 263 13.81 -10.02 -6.40
CA ILE A 263 13.31 -11.05 -5.48
C ILE A 263 13.10 -12.38 -6.22
N ARG A 264 12.59 -12.34 -7.47
CA ARG A 264 12.41 -13.56 -8.28
C ARG A 264 13.74 -14.22 -8.59
N LEU A 265 14.71 -13.44 -9.06
CA LEU A 265 16.06 -13.93 -9.36
C LEU A 265 16.68 -14.59 -8.13
N ALA A 266 16.65 -13.91 -6.98
CA ALA A 266 17.17 -14.42 -5.72
C ALA A 266 16.49 -15.73 -5.29
N CYS A 267 15.18 -15.83 -5.42
CA CYS A 267 14.42 -17.04 -5.08
C CYS A 267 14.70 -18.21 -6.04
N ASP A 268 14.68 -17.96 -7.35
CA ASP A 268 14.87 -18.99 -8.38
C ASP A 268 16.31 -19.54 -8.34
N LEU A 269 17.33 -18.69 -8.15
CA LEU A 269 18.74 -19.13 -8.11
C LEU A 269 19.06 -19.95 -6.85
N SER A 270 18.42 -19.63 -5.71
CA SER A 270 18.75 -20.23 -4.41
C SER A 270 17.80 -21.34 -4.00
N GLY A 271 16.77 -21.63 -4.78
CA GLY A 271 15.66 -22.49 -4.34
C GLY A 271 14.97 -21.96 -3.07
N ARG A 272 15.05 -20.64 -2.82
CA ARG A 272 14.58 -19.97 -1.58
C ARG A 272 15.33 -20.40 -0.31
N SER A 273 16.55 -20.92 -0.44
CA SER A 273 17.44 -21.19 0.68
C SER A 273 18.34 -19.98 0.96
N PRO A 274 18.27 -19.38 2.17
CA PRO A 274 19.23 -18.35 2.59
C PRO A 274 20.69 -18.80 2.48
N GLN A 275 20.97 -20.07 2.78
CA GLN A 275 22.32 -20.64 2.75
C GLN A 275 22.85 -20.71 1.31
N LEU A 276 22.05 -21.14 0.35
CA LEU A 276 22.46 -21.14 -1.07
C LEU A 276 22.56 -19.72 -1.62
N MET A 277 21.64 -18.83 -1.24
CA MET A 277 21.65 -17.43 -1.67
C MET A 277 22.93 -16.70 -1.27
N ALA A 278 23.48 -16.99 -0.08
CA ALA A 278 24.73 -16.40 0.40
C ALA A 278 25.95 -16.71 -0.49
N ASN A 279 25.85 -17.73 -1.35
CA ASN A 279 26.92 -18.13 -2.26
C ASN A 279 26.83 -17.46 -3.64
N ALA A 280 25.89 -16.54 -3.85
CA ALA A 280 25.78 -15.73 -5.07
C ALA A 280 25.64 -14.24 -4.73
N THR A 281 26.14 -13.36 -5.59
CA THR A 281 25.97 -11.91 -5.43
C THR A 281 25.51 -11.27 -6.72
N ALA A 282 24.64 -10.26 -6.62
CA ALA A 282 24.25 -9.42 -7.74
C ALA A 282 24.65 -7.96 -7.44
N LYS A 283 25.43 -7.35 -8.32
CA LYS A 283 25.95 -5.98 -8.16
C LYS A 283 25.73 -5.16 -9.42
N VAL A 284 25.48 -3.86 -9.26
CA VAL A 284 25.40 -2.93 -10.40
C VAL A 284 26.73 -2.20 -10.52
N LYS A 285 27.43 -2.35 -11.65
CA LYS A 285 28.73 -1.69 -11.88
C LYS A 285 28.99 -1.40 -13.35
N GLY A 286 29.16 -0.12 -13.66
CA GLY A 286 29.53 0.35 -15.01
C GLY A 286 28.46 0.08 -16.05
N GLY A 287 27.18 0.28 -15.69
CA GLY A 287 26.04 0.02 -16.58
C GLY A 287 25.65 -1.45 -16.72
N ASP A 288 26.29 -2.36 -15.98
CA ASP A 288 25.99 -3.80 -16.00
C ASP A 288 25.43 -4.28 -14.66
N LEU A 289 24.43 -5.15 -14.70
CA LEU A 289 24.10 -6.10 -13.65
C LEU A 289 25.09 -7.26 -13.72
N ARG A 290 25.91 -7.43 -12.67
CA ARG A 290 26.92 -8.48 -12.55
C ARG A 290 26.45 -9.52 -11.55
N LEU A 291 26.22 -10.75 -12.01
CA LEU A 291 25.85 -11.88 -11.17
C LEU A 291 27.04 -12.83 -11.04
N THR A 292 27.51 -13.08 -9.83
CA THR A 292 28.63 -13.98 -9.58
C THR A 292 28.24 -15.03 -8.55
N ALA A 293 28.91 -16.18 -8.58
CA ALA A 293 28.81 -17.22 -7.57
C ALA A 293 30.19 -17.48 -6.95
N THR A 294 30.18 -17.97 -5.71
CA THR A 294 31.39 -18.45 -5.03
C THR A 294 31.94 -19.67 -5.76
N GLU A 295 33.25 -19.89 -5.67
CA GLU A 295 33.91 -21.06 -6.26
C GLU A 295 33.20 -22.36 -5.81
N GLY A 296 32.94 -23.26 -6.77
CA GLY A 296 32.19 -24.50 -6.54
C GLY A 296 30.66 -24.38 -6.57
N TYR A 297 30.08 -23.18 -6.61
CA TYR A 297 28.62 -22.98 -6.65
C TYR A 297 28.08 -22.53 -8.01
N ALA A 298 28.94 -22.18 -8.97
CA ALA A 298 28.54 -21.64 -10.26
C ALA A 298 27.59 -22.57 -11.04
N ASP A 299 27.89 -23.87 -11.11
CA ASP A 299 27.07 -24.84 -11.85
C ASP A 299 25.68 -25.04 -11.24
N VAL A 300 25.56 -24.86 -9.92
CA VAL A 300 24.30 -25.01 -9.18
C VAL A 300 23.46 -23.73 -9.25
N LEU A 301 24.09 -22.56 -9.14
CA LEU A 301 23.38 -21.28 -8.97
C LEU A 301 23.20 -20.50 -10.28
N LEU A 302 24.11 -20.64 -11.25
CA LEU A 302 24.16 -19.82 -12.48
C LEU A 302 23.68 -20.58 -13.73
N GLY A 303 22.75 -21.52 -13.54
CA GLY A 303 22.11 -22.26 -14.62
C GLY A 303 21.21 -21.41 -15.53
N GLU A 304 20.69 -22.02 -16.61
CA GLU A 304 19.93 -21.33 -17.66
C GLU A 304 18.77 -20.46 -17.14
N GLN A 305 17.98 -21.01 -16.22
CA GLN A 305 16.85 -20.28 -15.64
C GLN A 305 17.31 -19.02 -14.89
N THR A 306 18.40 -19.09 -14.12
CA THR A 306 19.00 -17.94 -13.43
C THR A 306 19.42 -16.88 -14.45
N ARG A 307 20.08 -17.28 -15.55
CA ARG A 307 20.48 -16.35 -16.62
C ARG A 307 19.28 -15.63 -17.24
N LYS A 308 18.18 -16.36 -17.47
CA LYS A 308 16.92 -15.78 -17.97
C LYS A 308 16.32 -14.77 -16.99
N ARG A 309 16.35 -15.06 -15.68
CA ARG A 309 15.87 -14.12 -14.64
C ARG A 309 16.75 -12.89 -14.53
N ALA A 310 18.07 -13.07 -14.58
CA ALA A 310 19.03 -11.98 -14.53
C ALA A 310 18.89 -11.06 -15.74
N LYS A 311 18.66 -11.62 -16.94
CA LYS A 311 18.39 -10.84 -18.16
C LYS A 311 17.14 -9.99 -18.02
N ALA A 312 16.03 -10.56 -17.54
CA ALA A 312 14.79 -9.80 -17.35
C ALA A 312 14.95 -8.66 -16.32
N LEU A 313 15.73 -8.87 -15.26
CA LEU A 313 16.05 -7.82 -14.29
C LEU A 313 16.92 -6.73 -14.91
N ALA A 314 17.99 -7.10 -15.63
CA ALA A 314 18.88 -6.16 -16.30
C ALA A 314 18.10 -5.29 -17.30
N GLU A 315 17.24 -5.89 -18.12
CA GLU A 315 16.35 -5.17 -19.05
C GLU A 315 15.40 -4.20 -18.33
N ALA A 316 14.79 -4.61 -17.21
CA ALA A 316 13.92 -3.73 -16.43
C ALA A 316 14.65 -2.54 -15.78
N MET A 317 15.98 -2.64 -15.64
CA MET A 317 16.85 -1.61 -15.09
C MET A 317 17.62 -0.83 -16.17
N ASP A 318 17.43 -1.15 -17.45
CA ASP A 318 18.23 -0.64 -18.58
C ASP A 318 19.74 -0.89 -18.42
N LEU A 319 20.11 -2.07 -17.94
CA LEU A 319 21.51 -2.49 -17.73
C LEU A 319 21.92 -3.60 -18.70
N GLY A 320 23.22 -3.69 -18.96
CA GLY A 320 23.85 -4.89 -19.51
C GLY A 320 23.84 -6.04 -18.49
N LEU A 321 24.05 -7.27 -18.95
CA LEU A 321 24.16 -8.44 -18.07
C LEU A 321 25.55 -9.08 -18.20
N LYS A 322 26.21 -9.31 -17.06
CA LYS A 322 27.45 -10.09 -16.96
C LYS A 322 27.29 -11.17 -15.90
N ILE A 323 27.68 -12.40 -16.25
CA ILE A 323 27.62 -13.59 -15.39
C ILE A 323 28.97 -14.28 -15.42
#